data_AF-A0A2S7N355-F1
#
_entry.id   AF-A0A2S7N355-F1
#
_cell.length_a   1.000
_cell.length_b   1.000
_cell.length_c   1.000
_cell.angle_alpha   90.00
_cell.angle_beta   90.00
_cell.angle_gamma   90.00
#
_symmetry.space_group_name_H-M   'P 1'
#
loop_
_entity.id
_entity.type
_entity.pdbx_description
1 polymer ?
#
loop_
_entity_poly.entity_id
_entity_poly.type
_entity_poly.pdbx_seq_one_letter_code
_entity_poly.pdbx_strand_id
1 'polypeptide(L)'
;MSFKEEYIFWSFINQLIKQYGYRFVSASEDQTEIWLASDVLKDTDIIRLKLGDLGWANNLKKDQHMAIRNGEKVRRFLGKKAATVKTIYISAYAPVDDYSEATKRYEEPEFRRVQAESLVFQTSALQESMDNLDRFLPYALEGLNKDSELIKEEEIQHLKQSSLSASYQKVKRDEAVFQQGKPILTYMLMAFQVIIFFILEMNGGSTNTQTLIEFGAKYNPLILTGDWWRFFTPIFLHIGFTHLALNTLSLYFVGIIVERIYGSARFFVIYFFSGFAGTLLSFLLVPNISAGASGAIFGLLGALLYFGVTYPNLFFRTMGWNVIVILLINLVITFSAAAIDSAGHIGGLVGGFLAAAIVGLPKVRKLAWQLVSMVVTIAVTAGLLFYGYSAEANGSYETDMGLAQEYISQEKYDKAYEAVEEYLDGDNYPEAYFFAGYLEFREGNLDQAEKHFLAAIDQRTEFPEAYYDLGLIYWQRNELDLAADYLKKAIEQDPDNENFKKVLEEINQSRPS
;
A
#
# COMPACT_ATOMS: atom_id res chain seq x y z
N MET A 1 32.90 -24.31 -38.37
CA MET A 1 31.50 -24.66 -38.07
C MET A 1 30.77 -24.76 -39.39
N SER A 2 29.88 -25.74 -39.57
CA SER A 2 29.06 -25.78 -40.79
C SER A 2 27.79 -24.96 -40.57
N PHE A 3 27.20 -24.48 -41.67
CA PHE A 3 25.93 -23.75 -41.65
C PHE A 3 24.79 -24.56 -41.02
N LYS A 4 24.88 -25.91 -41.00
CA LYS A 4 23.85 -26.77 -40.43
C LYS A 4 23.75 -26.64 -38.91
N GLU A 5 24.88 -26.68 -38.19
CA GLU A 5 24.86 -26.56 -36.72
C GLU A 5 24.35 -25.18 -36.29
N GLU A 6 24.78 -24.13 -36.98
CA GLU A 6 24.36 -22.77 -36.68
C GLU A 6 22.86 -22.54 -36.97
N TYR A 7 22.35 -23.09 -38.07
CA TYR A 7 20.91 -23.09 -38.36
C TYR A 7 20.10 -23.80 -37.28
N ILE A 8 20.52 -25.00 -36.86
CA ILE A 8 19.84 -25.76 -35.80
C ILE A 8 19.87 -24.96 -34.51
N PHE A 9 21.02 -24.39 -34.14
CA PHE A 9 21.18 -23.56 -32.95
C PHE A 9 20.22 -22.37 -32.92
N TRP A 10 20.16 -21.56 -33.98
CA TRP A 10 19.25 -20.41 -34.02
C TRP A 10 17.78 -20.79 -34.23
N SER A 11 17.48 -21.89 -34.93
CA SER A 11 16.12 -22.41 -35.07
C SER A 11 15.57 -22.86 -33.70
N PHE A 12 16.39 -23.53 -32.91
CA PHE A 12 16.08 -23.95 -31.55
C PHE A 12 15.72 -22.74 -30.68
N ILE A 13 16.60 -21.75 -30.65
CA ILE A 13 16.41 -20.52 -29.85
C ILE A 13 15.13 -19.79 -30.28
N ASN A 14 14.90 -19.66 -31.58
CA ASN A 14 13.73 -18.99 -32.13
C ASN A 14 12.43 -19.66 -31.69
N GLN A 15 12.36 -20.99 -31.75
CA GLN A 15 11.19 -21.75 -31.30
C GLN A 15 10.98 -21.64 -29.79
N LEU A 16 12.04 -21.79 -28.98
CA LEU A 16 11.96 -21.61 -27.53
C LEU A 16 11.37 -20.25 -27.15
N ILE A 17 11.81 -19.18 -27.80
CA ILE A 17 11.36 -17.82 -27.48
C ILE A 17 9.93 -17.57 -27.96
N LYS A 18 9.62 -17.95 -29.22
CA LYS A 18 8.33 -17.62 -29.84
C LYS A 18 7.19 -18.53 -29.42
N GLN A 19 7.46 -19.82 -29.23
CA GLN A 19 6.42 -20.83 -28.97
C GLN A 19 6.35 -21.19 -27.48
N TYR A 20 7.51 -21.34 -26.82
CA TYR A 20 7.60 -21.89 -25.46
C TYR A 20 7.85 -20.84 -24.38
N GLY A 21 7.83 -19.55 -24.75
CA GLY A 21 7.86 -18.46 -23.79
C GLY A 21 9.22 -18.23 -23.12
N TYR A 22 10.32 -18.73 -23.69
CA TYR A 22 11.67 -18.42 -23.23
C TYR A 22 12.07 -16.97 -23.55
N ARG A 23 13.16 -16.52 -22.93
CA ARG A 23 13.76 -15.18 -23.07
C ARG A 23 15.27 -15.28 -23.01
N PHE A 24 15.96 -14.37 -23.68
CA PHE A 24 17.41 -14.20 -23.52
C PHE A 24 17.78 -13.75 -22.11
N VAL A 25 18.77 -14.41 -21.53
CA VAL A 25 19.38 -14.05 -20.23
C VAL A 25 20.80 -13.53 -20.44
N SER A 26 21.63 -14.29 -21.16
CA SER A 26 23.00 -13.92 -21.51
C SER A 26 23.44 -14.64 -22.78
N ALA A 27 24.48 -14.11 -23.41
CA ALA A 27 25.17 -14.74 -24.54
C ALA A 27 26.68 -14.54 -24.38
N SER A 28 27.48 -15.48 -24.91
CA SER A 28 28.93 -15.28 -25.08
C SER A 28 29.23 -14.22 -26.13
N GLU A 29 30.46 -13.69 -26.13
CA GLU A 29 30.89 -12.65 -27.09
C GLU A 29 30.78 -13.11 -28.55
N ASP A 30 31.13 -14.37 -28.80
CA ASP A 30 31.02 -15.04 -30.11
C ASP A 30 29.61 -15.59 -30.39
N GLN A 31 28.68 -15.47 -29.44
CA GLN A 31 27.29 -15.92 -29.53
C GLN A 31 27.11 -17.41 -29.81
N THR A 32 28.13 -18.21 -29.51
CA THR A 32 28.06 -19.67 -29.58
C THR A 32 27.46 -20.27 -28.30
N GLU A 33 27.38 -19.51 -27.21
CA GLU A 33 26.73 -19.90 -25.97
C GLU A 33 25.60 -18.93 -25.64
N ILE A 34 24.37 -19.44 -25.47
CA ILE A 34 23.19 -18.65 -25.17
C ILE A 34 22.43 -19.27 -24.00
N TRP A 35 22.09 -18.41 -23.03
CA TRP A 35 21.27 -18.76 -21.87
C TRP A 35 19.86 -18.21 -22.06
N LEU A 36 18.89 -19.10 -21.88
CA LEU A 36 17.47 -18.82 -21.99
C LEU A 36 16.76 -19.22 -20.69
N ALA A 37 15.75 -18.45 -20.29
CA ALA A 37 14.91 -18.79 -19.15
C ALA A 37 13.42 -18.66 -19.50
N SER A 38 12.61 -19.53 -18.91
CA SER A 38 11.14 -19.47 -19.01
C SER A 38 10.51 -19.09 -17.67
N ASP A 39 9.52 -18.21 -17.76
CA ASP A 39 8.70 -17.76 -16.62
C ASP A 39 7.39 -18.55 -16.51
N VAL A 40 7.06 -19.37 -17.51
CA VAL A 40 5.76 -20.05 -17.66
C VAL A 40 5.88 -21.53 -17.31
N LEU A 41 7.00 -22.15 -17.68
CA LEU A 41 7.24 -23.57 -17.44
C LEU A 41 7.89 -23.76 -16.07
N LYS A 42 7.28 -24.61 -15.23
CA LYS A 42 7.79 -24.95 -13.89
C LYS A 42 8.93 -25.97 -13.90
N ASP A 43 9.01 -26.82 -14.93
CA ASP A 43 9.90 -27.99 -14.96
C ASP A 43 11.18 -27.79 -15.81
N THR A 44 11.25 -26.73 -16.61
CA THR A 44 12.43 -26.40 -17.44
C THR A 44 12.84 -24.94 -17.28
N ASP A 45 13.43 -24.66 -16.12
CA ASP A 45 13.68 -23.30 -15.65
C ASP A 45 14.70 -22.52 -16.49
N ILE A 46 15.77 -23.18 -16.92
CA ILE A 46 16.89 -22.56 -17.62
C ILE A 46 17.39 -23.53 -18.71
N ILE A 47 17.48 -23.04 -19.94
CA ILE A 47 18.11 -23.76 -21.06
C ILE A 47 19.38 -23.02 -21.43
N ARG A 48 20.48 -23.77 -21.52
CA ARG A 48 21.76 -23.29 -22.06
C ARG A 48 22.02 -24.01 -23.36
N LEU A 49 22.15 -23.28 -24.45
CA LEU A 49 22.56 -23.82 -25.73
C LEU A 49 24.03 -23.48 -25.96
N LYS A 50 24.83 -24.46 -26.36
CA LYS A 50 26.25 -24.27 -26.67
C LYS A 50 26.58 -24.90 -28.02
N LEU A 51 27.04 -24.07 -28.96
CA LEU A 51 27.45 -24.43 -30.31
C LEU A 51 28.97 -24.60 -30.33
N GLY A 52 29.47 -25.75 -30.75
CA GLY A 52 30.92 -25.96 -30.78
C GLY A 52 31.34 -27.42 -30.89
N ASP A 53 32.60 -27.61 -31.26
CA ASP A 53 33.24 -28.92 -31.17
C ASP A 53 33.49 -29.25 -29.69
N LEU A 54 33.18 -30.48 -29.32
CA LEU A 54 33.23 -30.96 -27.94
C LEU A 54 34.59 -31.58 -27.59
N GLY A 55 35.31 -32.11 -28.58
CA GLY A 55 36.59 -32.79 -28.37
C GLY A 55 36.46 -34.03 -27.46
N TRP A 56 36.83 -33.89 -26.18
CA TRP A 56 36.88 -34.97 -25.19
C TRP A 56 35.80 -34.82 -24.11
N ALA A 57 35.30 -35.92 -23.56
CA ALA A 57 34.28 -35.99 -22.52
C ALA A 57 34.66 -35.22 -21.25
N ASN A 58 35.96 -35.11 -20.97
CA ASN A 58 36.46 -34.31 -19.84
C ASN A 58 36.15 -32.80 -19.98
N ASN A 59 36.02 -32.29 -21.21
CA ASN A 59 35.61 -30.90 -21.45
C ASN A 59 34.16 -30.68 -21.04
N LEU A 60 33.27 -31.64 -21.32
CA LEU A 60 31.87 -31.58 -20.91
C LEU A 60 31.75 -31.58 -19.39
N LYS A 61 32.50 -32.46 -18.70
CA LYS A 61 32.51 -32.50 -17.23
C LYS A 61 32.92 -31.15 -16.63
N LYS A 62 34.01 -30.55 -17.12
CA LYS A 62 34.45 -29.21 -16.69
C LYS A 62 33.38 -28.13 -16.97
N ASP A 63 32.73 -28.22 -18.13
CA ASP A 63 31.69 -27.28 -18.52
C ASP A 63 30.41 -27.42 -17.67
N GLN A 64 30.07 -28.63 -17.19
CA GLN A 64 28.95 -28.83 -16.26
C GLN A 64 29.17 -28.09 -14.93
N HIS A 65 30.38 -28.11 -14.37
CA HIS A 65 30.72 -27.30 -13.18
C HIS A 65 30.51 -25.81 -13.45
N MET A 66 30.93 -25.31 -14.62
CA MET A 66 30.70 -23.92 -15.01
C MET A 66 29.21 -23.61 -15.21
N ALA A 67 28.45 -24.55 -15.79
CA ALA A 67 27.02 -24.44 -16.00
C ALA A 67 26.27 -24.30 -14.66
N ILE A 68 26.64 -25.07 -13.63
CA ILE A 68 26.03 -24.94 -12.31
C ILE A 68 26.37 -23.58 -11.68
N ARG A 69 27.64 -23.17 -11.74
CA ARG A 69 28.07 -21.87 -11.17
C ARG A 69 27.36 -20.68 -11.83
N ASN A 70 27.27 -20.68 -13.16
CA ASN A 70 26.56 -19.64 -13.89
C ASN A 70 25.05 -19.76 -13.72
N GLY A 71 24.53 -20.98 -13.68
CA GLY A 71 23.15 -21.30 -13.37
C GLY A 71 22.69 -20.76 -12.01
N GLU A 72 23.56 -20.79 -10.99
CA GLU A 72 23.28 -20.19 -9.68
C GLU A 72 23.12 -18.67 -9.77
N LYS A 73 23.92 -17.98 -10.60
CA LYS A 73 23.74 -16.54 -10.86
C LYS A 73 22.38 -16.28 -11.53
N VAL A 74 22.04 -17.07 -12.54
CA VAL A 74 20.75 -16.96 -13.26
C VAL A 74 19.58 -17.27 -12.33
N ARG A 75 19.64 -18.33 -11.51
CA ARG A 75 18.62 -18.68 -10.51
C ARG A 75 18.36 -17.53 -9.55
N ARG A 76 19.42 -16.89 -9.04
CA ARG A 76 19.31 -15.73 -8.15
C ARG A 76 18.65 -14.55 -8.85
N PHE A 77 19.07 -14.24 -10.08
CA PHE A 77 18.46 -13.19 -10.89
C PHE A 77 16.96 -13.45 -11.14
N LEU A 78 16.58 -14.70 -11.38
CA LEU A 78 15.18 -15.11 -11.56
C LEU A 78 14.39 -15.23 -10.24
N GLY A 79 15.04 -15.08 -9.08
CA GLY A 79 14.40 -15.22 -7.77
C GLY A 79 13.86 -16.63 -7.46
N LYS A 80 14.31 -17.68 -8.17
CA LYS A 80 13.80 -19.05 -7.98
C LYS A 80 14.45 -19.72 -6.77
N LYS A 81 13.70 -20.56 -6.04
CA LYS A 81 14.24 -21.29 -4.86
C LYS A 81 15.28 -22.36 -5.25
N ALA A 82 15.00 -23.09 -6.32
CA ALA A 82 15.90 -24.05 -6.96
C ALA A 82 15.75 -23.90 -8.49
N ALA A 83 16.71 -24.43 -9.25
CA ALA A 83 16.61 -24.46 -10.73
C ALA A 83 17.37 -25.64 -11.33
N THR A 84 16.85 -26.17 -12.44
CA THR A 84 17.56 -27.11 -13.29
C THR A 84 18.05 -26.40 -14.55
N VAL A 85 19.36 -26.48 -14.81
CA VAL A 85 20.00 -26.01 -16.04
C VAL A 85 20.07 -27.16 -17.03
N LYS A 86 19.25 -27.09 -18.08
CA LYS A 86 19.30 -28.04 -19.18
C LYS A 86 20.27 -27.52 -20.25
N THR A 87 21.43 -28.14 -20.34
CA THR A 87 22.46 -27.79 -21.33
C THR A 87 22.30 -28.65 -22.57
N ILE A 88 22.22 -28.03 -23.74
CA ILE A 88 22.15 -28.69 -25.04
C ILE A 88 23.36 -28.28 -25.84
N TYR A 89 24.26 -29.23 -26.04
CA TYR A 89 25.44 -29.06 -26.87
C TYR A 89 25.09 -29.39 -28.32
N ILE A 90 25.28 -28.45 -29.24
CA ILE A 90 25.05 -28.64 -30.67
C ILE A 90 26.43 -28.75 -31.34
N SER A 91 26.72 -29.94 -31.86
CA SER A 91 28.00 -30.29 -32.48
C SER A 91 27.79 -31.16 -33.72
N ALA A 92 28.76 -31.13 -34.63
CA ALA A 92 28.76 -32.05 -35.78
C ALA A 92 28.89 -33.52 -35.33
N TYR A 93 29.73 -33.76 -34.33
CA TYR A 93 30.06 -35.09 -33.82
C TYR A 93 30.03 -35.13 -32.29
N ALA A 94 29.85 -36.33 -31.75
CA ALA A 94 30.01 -36.60 -30.32
C ALA A 94 31.48 -36.45 -29.87
N PRO A 95 31.74 -36.35 -28.56
CA PRO A 95 33.09 -36.53 -28.02
C PRO A 95 33.73 -37.83 -28.48
N VAL A 96 35.07 -37.83 -28.59
CA VAL A 96 35.84 -38.98 -29.12
C VAL A 96 35.84 -40.18 -28.15
N ASP A 97 35.64 -39.94 -26.86
CA ASP A 97 35.61 -40.90 -25.76
C ASP A 97 34.22 -41.02 -25.10
N ASP A 98 34.04 -42.01 -24.21
CA ASP A 98 32.76 -42.24 -23.52
C ASP A 98 32.37 -41.03 -22.66
N TYR A 99 31.25 -40.40 -23.05
CA TYR A 99 30.69 -39.22 -22.42
C TYR A 99 29.37 -39.49 -21.69
N SER A 100 28.96 -40.75 -21.54
CA SER A 100 27.70 -41.14 -20.89
C SER A 100 27.56 -40.54 -19.49
N GLU A 101 28.63 -40.57 -18.69
CA GLU A 101 28.68 -39.92 -17.36
C GLU A 101 28.47 -38.40 -17.43
N ALA A 102 28.98 -37.73 -18.47
CA ALA A 102 28.85 -36.28 -18.64
C ALA A 102 27.46 -35.83 -19.13
N THR A 103 26.54 -36.77 -19.39
CA THR A 103 25.14 -36.48 -19.75
C THR A 103 24.16 -36.78 -18.63
N LYS A 104 24.63 -37.47 -17.56
CA LYS A 104 23.82 -37.71 -16.37
C LYS A 104 23.56 -36.41 -15.60
N ARG A 105 22.50 -36.43 -14.81
CA ARG A 105 22.18 -35.35 -13.87
C ARG A 105 23.34 -35.15 -12.91
N TYR A 106 23.85 -33.92 -12.88
CA TYR A 106 25.00 -33.52 -12.10
C TYR A 106 24.58 -32.53 -11.01
N GLU A 107 25.09 -32.75 -9.80
CA GLU A 107 24.85 -31.90 -8.64
C GLU A 107 26.18 -31.53 -7.99
N GLU A 108 26.38 -30.24 -7.72
CA GLU A 108 27.58 -29.76 -7.03
C GLU A 108 27.29 -29.57 -5.53
N PRO A 109 28.10 -30.11 -4.61
CA PRO A 109 27.91 -29.94 -3.17
C PRO A 109 27.86 -28.48 -2.71
N GLU A 110 28.60 -27.60 -3.41
CA GLU A 110 28.65 -26.15 -3.15
C GLU A 110 27.36 -25.43 -3.60
N PHE A 111 26.69 -25.94 -4.64
CA PHE A 111 25.52 -25.31 -5.26
C PHE A 111 24.28 -26.23 -5.25
N ARG A 112 23.91 -26.74 -4.06
CA ARG A 112 22.83 -27.73 -3.88
C ARG A 112 21.44 -27.33 -4.41
N ARG A 113 21.23 -26.05 -4.72
CA ARG A 113 19.95 -25.52 -5.25
C ARG A 113 19.90 -25.50 -6.78
N VAL A 114 21.00 -25.84 -7.44
CA VAL A 114 21.10 -25.86 -8.89
C VAL A 114 21.62 -27.21 -9.33
N GLN A 115 20.99 -27.74 -10.36
CA GLN A 115 21.35 -29.02 -10.93
C GLN A 115 21.55 -28.86 -12.43
N ALA A 116 22.45 -29.63 -12.99
CA ALA A 116 22.71 -29.61 -14.42
C ALA A 116 22.31 -30.94 -15.06
N GLU A 117 21.58 -30.86 -16.16
CA GLU A 117 21.31 -31.98 -17.05
C GLU A 117 21.86 -31.62 -18.43
N SER A 118 22.38 -32.59 -19.17
CA SER A 118 23.11 -32.33 -20.39
C SER A 118 22.70 -33.27 -21.51
N LEU A 119 22.48 -32.71 -22.70
CA LEU A 119 22.19 -33.43 -23.93
C LEU A 119 23.23 -33.05 -24.99
N VAL A 120 23.79 -34.05 -25.67
CA VAL A 120 24.61 -33.85 -26.86
C VAL A 120 23.74 -34.07 -28.10
N PHE A 121 23.50 -33.00 -28.84
CA PHE A 121 22.75 -32.99 -30.10
C PHE A 121 23.73 -33.03 -31.27
N GLN A 122 23.78 -34.16 -31.96
CA GLN A 122 24.73 -34.46 -33.02
C GLN A 122 24.07 -34.28 -34.39
N THR A 123 24.61 -33.41 -35.23
CA THR A 123 24.02 -33.18 -36.56
C THR A 123 24.31 -34.31 -37.55
N SER A 124 25.34 -35.12 -37.30
CA SER A 124 25.67 -36.34 -38.05
C SER A 124 24.75 -37.51 -37.72
N ALA A 125 24.30 -37.62 -36.47
CA ALA A 125 23.32 -38.60 -35.98
C ALA A 125 21.99 -37.93 -35.64
N LEU A 126 21.41 -37.24 -36.62
CA LEU A 126 20.27 -36.34 -36.41
C LEU A 126 19.03 -37.06 -35.85
N GLN A 127 18.67 -38.24 -36.40
CA GLN A 127 17.47 -38.96 -35.95
C GLN A 127 17.57 -39.35 -34.47
N GLU A 128 18.69 -39.94 -34.07
CA GLU A 128 18.94 -40.31 -32.67
C GLU A 128 18.97 -39.07 -31.76
N SER A 129 19.56 -37.98 -32.24
CA SER A 129 19.61 -36.71 -31.49
C SER A 129 18.23 -36.09 -31.29
N MET A 130 17.34 -36.20 -32.28
CA MET A 130 15.94 -35.80 -32.17
C MET A 130 15.19 -36.65 -31.15
N ASP A 131 15.33 -37.98 -31.21
CA ASP A 131 14.68 -38.89 -30.25
C ASP A 131 15.18 -38.64 -28.80
N ASN A 132 16.46 -38.33 -28.64
CA ASN A 132 17.03 -37.93 -27.36
C ASN A 132 16.51 -36.56 -26.90
N LEU A 133 16.35 -35.62 -27.82
CA LEU A 133 15.83 -34.29 -27.53
C LEU A 133 14.37 -34.32 -27.07
N ASP A 134 13.52 -35.11 -27.73
CA ASP A 134 12.11 -35.28 -27.38
C ASP A 134 11.91 -35.93 -26.01
N ARG A 135 12.87 -36.76 -25.56
CA ARG A 135 12.90 -37.29 -24.19
C ARG A 135 13.44 -36.27 -23.18
N PHE A 136 14.33 -35.38 -23.63
CA PHE A 136 15.02 -34.42 -22.77
C PHE A 136 14.17 -33.18 -22.48
N LEU A 137 13.37 -32.72 -23.43
CA LEU A 137 12.47 -31.58 -23.29
C LEU A 137 11.01 -32.02 -23.21
N PRO A 138 10.16 -31.32 -22.44
CA PRO A 138 8.75 -31.67 -22.30
C PRO A 138 7.89 -31.26 -23.53
N TYR A 139 8.52 -30.83 -24.62
CA TYR A 139 7.88 -30.36 -25.85
C TYR A 139 8.76 -30.66 -27.05
N ALA A 140 8.12 -30.83 -28.21
CA ALA A 140 8.79 -31.15 -29.46
C ALA A 140 9.25 -29.88 -30.20
N LEU A 141 10.37 -29.98 -30.91
CA LEU A 141 10.87 -28.91 -31.78
C LEU A 141 10.82 -29.39 -33.24
N GLU A 142 10.31 -28.52 -34.12
CA GLU A 142 10.04 -28.87 -35.51
C GLU A 142 11.09 -28.28 -36.46
N GLY A 143 11.23 -28.85 -37.66
CA GLY A 143 12.03 -28.25 -38.73
C GLY A 143 13.55 -28.17 -38.48
N LEU A 144 14.08 -28.97 -37.55
CA LEU A 144 15.50 -29.09 -37.27
C LEU A 144 16.25 -30.01 -38.27
N ASN A 145 15.50 -30.72 -39.14
CA ASN A 145 16.02 -31.72 -40.07
C ASN A 145 16.27 -31.22 -41.50
N LYS A 146 16.50 -29.91 -41.66
CA LYS A 146 16.75 -29.31 -42.98
C LYS A 146 18.10 -29.77 -43.55
N ASP A 147 18.12 -30.10 -44.84
CA ASP A 147 19.35 -30.49 -45.55
C ASP A 147 20.34 -29.34 -45.62
N SER A 148 21.63 -29.63 -45.39
CA SER A 148 22.70 -28.62 -45.36
C SER A 148 22.77 -27.75 -46.60
N GLU A 149 22.51 -28.34 -47.78
CA GLU A 149 22.57 -27.66 -49.08
C GLU A 149 21.43 -26.64 -49.26
N LEU A 150 20.34 -26.79 -48.51
CA LEU A 150 19.17 -25.91 -48.56
C LEU A 150 19.24 -24.77 -47.54
N ILE A 151 20.23 -24.79 -46.64
CA ILE A 151 20.41 -23.79 -45.60
C ILE A 151 21.20 -22.61 -46.17
N LYS A 152 20.56 -21.44 -46.20
CA LYS A 152 21.17 -20.19 -46.63
C LYS A 152 21.60 -19.36 -45.42
N GLU A 153 22.73 -18.66 -45.53
CA GLU A 153 23.22 -17.77 -44.49
C GLU A 153 22.19 -16.69 -44.10
N GLU A 154 21.46 -16.16 -45.08
CA GLU A 154 20.37 -15.19 -44.88
C GLU A 154 19.28 -15.71 -43.92
N GLU A 155 18.98 -17.01 -43.98
CA GLU A 155 17.97 -17.64 -43.12
C GLU A 155 18.42 -17.73 -41.68
N ILE A 156 19.70 -18.04 -41.44
CA ILE A 156 20.32 -18.05 -40.11
C ILE A 156 20.29 -16.65 -39.52
N GLN A 157 20.69 -15.63 -40.30
CA GLN A 157 20.63 -14.23 -39.86
C GLN A 157 19.19 -13.80 -39.54
N HIS A 158 18.21 -14.23 -40.34
CA HIS A 158 16.80 -13.97 -40.07
C HIS A 158 16.32 -14.63 -38.78
N LEU A 159 16.65 -15.91 -38.53
CA LEU A 159 16.31 -16.61 -37.29
C LEU A 159 16.90 -15.90 -36.07
N LYS A 160 18.15 -15.49 -36.16
CA LYS A 160 18.88 -14.73 -35.14
C LYS A 160 18.21 -13.39 -34.84
N GLN A 161 18.01 -12.56 -35.87
CA GLN A 161 17.35 -11.26 -35.72
C GLN A 161 15.93 -11.42 -35.20
N SER A 162 15.21 -12.42 -35.66
CA SER A 162 13.84 -12.69 -35.21
C SER A 162 13.78 -13.15 -33.76
N SER A 163 14.76 -13.91 -33.29
CA SER A 163 14.85 -14.37 -31.90
C SER A 163 15.14 -13.21 -30.95
N LEU A 164 16.15 -12.40 -31.29
CA LEU A 164 16.55 -11.23 -30.51
C LEU A 164 15.43 -10.19 -30.45
N SER A 165 14.82 -9.87 -31.59
CA SER A 165 13.69 -8.93 -31.64
C SER A 165 12.47 -9.42 -30.88
N ALA A 166 12.13 -10.72 -30.94
CA ALA A 166 11.03 -11.29 -30.16
C ALA A 166 11.28 -11.18 -28.65
N SER A 167 12.49 -11.51 -28.19
CA SER A 167 12.85 -11.36 -26.77
C SER A 167 12.85 -9.91 -26.32
N TYR A 168 13.42 -9.00 -27.12
CA TYR A 168 13.42 -7.56 -26.85
C TYR A 168 12.00 -6.98 -26.78
N GLN A 169 11.13 -7.34 -27.72
CA GLN A 169 9.73 -6.92 -27.70
C GLN A 169 9.01 -7.40 -26.43
N LYS A 170 9.33 -8.59 -25.93
CA LYS A 170 8.74 -9.11 -24.69
C LYS A 170 9.16 -8.30 -23.47
N VAL A 171 10.43 -7.94 -23.36
CA VAL A 171 10.93 -7.01 -22.31
C VAL A 171 10.22 -5.66 -22.41
N LYS A 172 10.13 -5.09 -23.62
CA LYS A 172 9.45 -3.81 -23.85
C LYS A 172 7.96 -3.87 -23.48
N ARG A 173 7.28 -4.99 -23.73
CA ARG A 173 5.88 -5.19 -23.30
C ARG A 173 5.74 -5.21 -21.77
N ASP A 174 6.67 -5.84 -21.08
CA ASP A 174 6.69 -5.89 -19.62
C ASP A 174 6.95 -4.51 -19.02
N GLU A 175 7.92 -3.76 -19.57
CA GLU A 175 8.20 -2.38 -19.18
C GLU A 175 7.01 -1.44 -19.47
N ALA A 176 6.29 -1.66 -20.57
CA ALA A 176 5.12 -0.87 -20.93
C ALA A 176 4.00 -0.96 -19.87
N VAL A 177 3.94 -2.02 -19.06
CA VAL A 177 3.00 -2.11 -17.92
C VAL A 177 3.29 -1.03 -16.88
N PHE A 178 4.55 -0.61 -16.74
CA PHE A 178 5.00 0.44 -15.79
C PHE A 178 5.08 1.83 -16.43
N GLN A 179 4.49 2.00 -17.62
CA GLN A 179 4.48 3.26 -18.36
C GLN A 179 3.06 3.57 -18.89
N GLN A 180 2.02 3.06 -18.22
CA GLN A 180 0.63 3.28 -18.62
C GLN A 180 0.19 4.73 -18.34
N GLY A 181 0.71 5.34 -17.27
CA GLY A 181 0.42 6.72 -16.86
C GLY A 181 1.68 7.57 -16.69
N LYS A 182 1.52 8.89 -16.87
CA LYS A 182 2.47 9.87 -16.34
C LYS A 182 2.02 10.23 -14.92
N PRO A 183 2.93 10.42 -13.96
CA PRO A 183 2.58 10.61 -12.55
C PRO A 183 2.05 12.03 -12.25
N ILE A 184 1.05 12.48 -12.99
CA ILE A 184 0.53 13.86 -12.93
C ILE A 184 -0.29 14.04 -11.66
N LEU A 185 -1.19 13.11 -11.34
CA LEU A 185 -2.03 13.21 -10.14
C LEU A 185 -1.20 13.13 -8.88
N THR A 186 -0.15 12.31 -8.86
CA THR A 186 0.78 12.23 -7.73
C THR A 186 1.37 13.61 -7.43
N TYR A 187 1.90 14.32 -8.44
CA TYR A 187 2.45 15.66 -8.24
C TYR A 187 1.39 16.70 -7.86
N MET A 188 0.20 16.61 -8.45
CA MET A 188 -0.92 17.51 -8.09
C MET A 188 -1.33 17.33 -6.63
N LEU A 189 -1.44 16.09 -6.15
CA LEU A 189 -1.77 15.78 -4.75
C LEU A 189 -0.68 16.26 -3.80
N MET A 190 0.60 16.04 -4.12
CA MET A 190 1.71 16.56 -3.32
C MET A 190 1.67 18.09 -3.23
N ALA A 191 1.48 18.78 -4.35
CA ALA A 191 1.39 20.24 -4.38
C ALA A 191 0.18 20.72 -3.54
N PHE A 192 -0.96 20.05 -3.67
CA PHE A 192 -2.16 20.39 -2.91
C PHE A 192 -1.98 20.20 -1.40
N GLN A 193 -1.36 19.11 -0.96
CA GLN A 193 -1.06 18.87 0.46
C GLN A 193 -0.16 19.96 1.05
N VAL A 194 0.87 20.37 0.31
CA VAL A 194 1.76 21.46 0.72
C VAL A 194 1.01 22.79 0.80
N ILE A 195 0.17 23.11 -0.18
CA ILE A 195 -0.64 24.34 -0.19
C ILE A 195 -1.58 24.36 1.01
N ILE A 196 -2.32 23.28 1.25
CA ILE A 196 -3.26 23.18 2.38
C ILE A 196 -2.52 23.30 3.72
N PHE A 197 -1.34 22.70 3.85
CA PHE A 197 -0.52 22.85 5.04
C PHE A 197 -0.14 24.31 5.33
N PHE A 198 0.30 25.06 4.31
CA PHE A 198 0.58 26.49 4.49
C PHE A 198 -0.67 27.30 4.87
N ILE A 199 -1.83 26.95 4.33
CA ILE A 199 -3.10 27.59 4.71
C ILE A 199 -3.42 27.32 6.19
N LEU A 200 -3.23 26.09 6.69
CA LEU A 200 -3.41 25.77 8.11
C LEU A 200 -2.48 26.60 9.01
N GLU A 201 -1.20 26.70 8.64
CA GLU A 201 -0.21 27.50 9.39
C GLU A 201 -0.61 28.99 9.48
N MET A 202 -1.31 29.53 8.48
CA MET A 202 -1.80 30.90 8.48
C MET A 202 -3.11 31.10 9.27
N ASN A 203 -3.84 30.03 9.62
CA ASN A 203 -5.19 30.09 10.22
C ASN A 203 -5.25 29.37 11.58
N GLY A 204 -4.16 29.40 12.36
CA GLY A 204 -4.12 28.87 13.73
C GLY A 204 -3.11 27.73 13.96
N GLY A 205 -2.50 27.22 12.89
CA GLY A 205 -1.42 26.22 12.96
C GLY A 205 -1.89 24.80 12.69
N SER A 206 -1.02 23.99 12.09
CA SER A 206 -1.32 22.58 11.79
C SER A 206 -1.33 21.66 13.02
N THR A 207 -0.88 22.14 14.18
CA THR A 207 -0.90 21.42 15.45
C THR A 207 -2.06 21.80 16.35
N ASN A 208 -2.87 22.80 15.95
CA ASN A 208 -4.05 23.21 16.69
C ASN A 208 -5.24 22.31 16.31
N THR A 209 -5.80 21.63 17.31
CA THR A 209 -6.92 20.70 17.14
C THR A 209 -8.16 21.38 16.54
N GLN A 210 -8.51 22.57 17.01
CA GLN A 210 -9.68 23.32 16.53
C GLN A 210 -9.52 23.70 15.05
N THR A 211 -8.36 24.24 14.67
CA THR A 211 -8.03 24.55 13.27
C THR A 211 -8.16 23.30 12.38
N LEU A 212 -7.67 22.14 12.84
CA LEU A 212 -7.79 20.90 12.09
C LEU A 212 -9.25 20.46 11.90
N ILE A 213 -10.09 20.56 12.93
CA ILE A 213 -11.53 20.24 12.85
C ILE A 213 -12.22 21.17 11.85
N GLU A 214 -11.98 22.48 11.93
CA GLU A 214 -12.58 23.47 11.02
C GLU A 214 -12.22 23.21 9.56
N PHE A 215 -10.99 22.82 9.30
CA PHE A 215 -10.50 22.51 7.95
C PHE A 215 -10.87 21.10 7.45
N GLY A 216 -11.56 20.29 8.26
CA GLY A 216 -12.11 19.02 7.82
C GLY A 216 -11.38 17.77 8.26
N ALA A 217 -10.67 17.81 9.38
CA ALA A 217 -10.14 16.60 10.00
C ALA A 217 -11.28 15.64 10.36
N LYS A 218 -10.93 14.35 10.46
CA LYS A 218 -11.84 13.32 10.92
C LYS A 218 -12.16 13.64 12.38
N TYR A 219 -13.44 13.86 12.66
CA TYR A 219 -13.97 14.06 13.99
C TYR A 219 -15.35 13.40 14.05
N ASN A 220 -15.48 12.38 14.90
CA ASN A 220 -16.63 11.46 14.88
C ASN A 220 -17.96 12.16 15.21
N PRO A 221 -18.03 13.05 16.20
CA PRO A 221 -19.27 13.77 16.51
C PRO A 221 -19.84 14.52 15.31
N LEU A 222 -19.00 15.26 14.56
CA LEU A 222 -19.46 15.97 13.37
C LEU A 222 -19.85 15.04 12.21
N ILE A 223 -19.17 13.90 12.07
CA ILE A 223 -19.59 12.87 11.10
C ILE A 223 -20.99 12.35 11.44
N LEU A 224 -21.26 12.06 12.71
CA LEU A 224 -22.56 11.57 13.18
C LEU A 224 -23.68 12.59 13.03
N THR A 225 -23.38 13.89 13.15
CA THR A 225 -24.37 14.96 12.97
C THR A 225 -24.58 15.39 11.52
N GLY A 226 -23.76 14.91 10.58
CA GLY A 226 -24.02 15.02 9.13
C GLY A 226 -22.85 15.44 8.24
N ASP A 227 -21.67 15.73 8.79
CA ASP A 227 -20.47 16.11 8.03
C ASP A 227 -19.79 14.90 7.35
N TRP A 228 -20.52 14.19 6.48
CA TRP A 228 -20.04 13.00 5.78
C TRP A 228 -18.77 13.25 4.92
N TRP A 229 -18.53 14.49 4.52
CA TRP A 229 -17.36 14.88 3.73
C TRP A 229 -16.04 14.69 4.50
N ARG A 230 -16.10 14.61 5.83
CA ARG A 230 -14.97 14.29 6.72
C ARG A 230 -14.45 12.85 6.57
N PHE A 231 -15.13 11.99 5.82
CA PHE A 231 -14.55 10.71 5.37
C PHE A 231 -13.48 10.88 4.27
N PHE A 232 -13.41 12.05 3.62
CA PHE A 232 -12.54 12.27 2.46
C PHE A 232 -11.51 13.37 2.67
N THR A 233 -11.88 14.48 3.30
CA THR A 233 -10.99 15.64 3.50
C THR A 233 -9.74 15.40 4.35
N PRO A 234 -9.70 14.47 5.33
CA PRO A 234 -8.52 14.28 6.17
C PRO A 234 -7.25 13.96 5.38
N ILE A 235 -7.36 13.39 4.18
CA ILE A 235 -6.20 13.02 3.34
C ILE A 235 -5.36 14.23 2.89
N PHE A 236 -5.88 15.44 3.04
CA PHE A 236 -5.20 16.67 2.63
C PHE A 236 -4.57 17.43 3.81
N LEU A 237 -4.99 17.13 5.02
CA LEU A 237 -4.54 17.80 6.25
C LEU A 237 -3.37 17.03 6.86
N HIS A 238 -2.43 17.72 7.50
CA HIS A 238 -1.26 17.10 8.12
C HIS A 238 -0.93 17.78 9.43
N ILE A 239 -0.75 16.99 10.49
CA ILE A 239 -0.42 17.46 11.83
C ILE A 239 1.09 17.71 11.94
N GLY A 240 1.51 18.97 11.82
CA GLY A 240 2.91 19.36 11.89
C GLY A 240 3.75 19.02 10.65
N PHE A 241 4.90 19.69 10.53
CA PHE A 241 5.75 19.64 9.34
C PHE A 241 6.33 18.23 9.07
N THR A 242 6.79 17.53 10.10
CA THR A 242 7.39 16.19 9.94
C THR A 242 6.39 15.21 9.35
N HIS A 243 5.12 15.28 9.75
CA HIS A 243 4.07 14.42 9.24
C HIS A 243 3.79 14.71 7.75
N LEU A 244 3.72 15.99 7.36
CA LEU A 244 3.61 16.38 5.94
C LEU A 244 4.80 15.85 5.12
N ALA A 245 6.02 16.06 5.58
CA ALA A 245 7.23 15.72 4.85
C ALA A 245 7.31 14.21 4.57
N LEU A 246 7.04 13.37 5.58
CA LEU A 246 7.04 11.93 5.43
C LEU A 246 5.92 11.43 4.50
N ASN A 247 4.71 11.97 4.61
CA ASN A 247 3.62 11.59 3.70
C ASN A 247 3.89 12.02 2.26
N THR A 248 4.40 13.23 2.06
CA THR A 248 4.74 13.76 0.73
C THR A 248 5.85 12.93 0.08
N LEU A 249 6.86 12.55 0.85
CA LEU A 249 7.95 11.68 0.38
C LEU A 249 7.45 10.27 0.02
N SER A 250 6.61 9.68 0.87
CA SER A 250 6.00 8.38 0.61
C SER A 250 5.07 8.41 -0.61
N LEU A 251 4.27 9.47 -0.77
CA LEU A 251 3.44 9.68 -1.94
C LEU A 251 4.27 9.85 -3.21
N TYR A 252 5.41 10.55 -3.14
CA TYR A 252 6.33 10.66 -4.29
C TYR A 252 6.79 9.28 -4.75
N PHE A 253 7.34 8.45 -3.86
CA PHE A 253 7.88 7.15 -4.27
C PHE A 253 6.79 6.16 -4.68
N VAL A 254 5.77 5.98 -3.84
CA VAL A 254 4.75 4.94 -4.04
C VAL A 254 3.72 5.40 -5.07
N GLY A 255 3.30 6.67 -5.00
CA GLY A 255 2.32 7.25 -5.92
C GLY A 255 2.79 7.22 -7.38
N ILE A 256 4.05 7.59 -7.64
CA ILE A 256 4.61 7.52 -9.00
C ILE A 256 4.55 6.11 -9.55
N ILE A 257 4.90 5.09 -8.75
CA ILE A 257 4.90 3.70 -9.20
C ILE A 257 3.47 3.24 -9.50
N VAL A 258 2.53 3.48 -8.59
CA VAL A 258 1.13 3.04 -8.77
C VAL A 258 0.46 3.78 -9.93
N GLU A 259 0.65 5.09 -10.07
CA GLU A 259 0.07 5.85 -11.18
C GLU A 259 0.65 5.42 -12.54
N ARG A 260 1.93 5.04 -12.58
CA ARG A 260 2.56 4.48 -13.78
C ARG A 260 2.01 3.11 -14.17
N ILE A 261 1.67 2.26 -13.19
CA ILE A 261 1.12 0.91 -13.41
C ILE A 261 -0.36 0.97 -13.81
N TYR A 262 -1.17 1.71 -13.04
CA TYR A 262 -2.62 1.72 -13.18
C TYR A 262 -3.14 2.83 -14.11
N GLY A 263 -2.34 3.86 -14.37
CA GLY A 263 -2.76 5.08 -15.05
C GLY A 263 -3.56 6.02 -14.13
N SER A 264 -3.59 7.32 -14.47
CA SER A 264 -4.13 8.38 -13.61
C SER A 264 -5.59 8.17 -13.19
N ALA A 265 -6.49 7.78 -14.10
CA ALA A 265 -7.91 7.60 -13.74
C ALA A 265 -8.14 6.47 -12.71
N ARG A 266 -7.38 5.38 -12.79
CA ARG A 266 -7.47 4.27 -11.83
C ARG A 266 -6.76 4.59 -10.53
N PHE A 267 -5.61 5.26 -10.63
CA PHE A 267 -4.88 5.80 -9.48
C PHE A 267 -5.79 6.71 -8.65
N PHE A 268 -6.57 7.59 -9.28
CA PHE A 268 -7.55 8.44 -8.61
C PHE A 268 -8.52 7.59 -7.77
N VAL A 269 -9.17 6.60 -8.38
CA VAL A 269 -10.11 5.73 -7.65
C VAL A 269 -9.42 5.00 -6.50
N ILE A 270 -8.24 4.43 -6.73
CA ILE A 270 -7.46 3.73 -5.69
C ILE A 270 -7.14 4.69 -4.54
N TYR A 271 -6.55 5.86 -4.83
CA TYR A 271 -6.09 6.79 -3.81
C TYR A 271 -7.24 7.30 -2.93
N PHE A 272 -8.31 7.81 -3.55
CA PHE A 272 -9.43 8.39 -2.83
C PHE A 272 -10.28 7.35 -2.09
N PHE A 273 -10.51 6.18 -2.70
CA PHE A 273 -11.23 5.11 -2.02
C PHE A 273 -10.42 4.54 -0.84
N SER A 274 -9.09 4.47 -0.97
CA SER A 274 -8.23 4.05 0.14
C SER A 274 -8.23 5.04 1.29
N GLY A 275 -8.19 6.34 0.98
CA GLY A 275 -8.36 7.40 1.97
C GLY A 275 -9.68 7.24 2.74
N PHE A 276 -10.78 7.12 2.00
CA PHE A 276 -12.11 6.85 2.55
C PHE A 276 -12.15 5.59 3.42
N ALA A 277 -11.64 4.46 2.92
CA ALA A 277 -11.66 3.19 3.65
C ALA A 277 -10.80 3.24 4.92
N GLY A 278 -9.69 3.99 4.88
CA GLY A 278 -8.88 4.29 6.06
C GLY A 278 -9.68 5.12 7.08
N THR A 279 -10.23 6.26 6.66
CA THR A 279 -11.02 7.10 7.56
C THR A 279 -12.26 6.37 8.09
N LEU A 280 -12.89 5.50 7.32
CA LEU A 280 -14.00 4.66 7.77
C LEU A 280 -13.57 3.67 8.86
N LEU A 281 -12.44 2.99 8.72
CA LEU A 281 -11.98 2.06 9.77
C LEU A 281 -11.48 2.81 11.01
N SER A 282 -10.90 4.00 10.83
CA SER A 282 -10.54 4.92 11.91
C SER A 282 -11.77 5.41 12.67
N PHE A 283 -12.81 5.85 11.96
CA PHE A 283 -14.11 6.23 12.52
C PHE A 283 -14.63 5.16 13.49
N LEU A 284 -14.58 3.88 13.08
CA LEU A 284 -15.07 2.76 13.88
C LEU A 284 -14.26 2.39 15.12
N LEU A 285 -12.95 2.62 15.11
CA LEU A 285 -12.03 1.98 16.06
C LEU A 285 -11.20 2.99 16.89
N VAL A 286 -11.15 4.24 16.46
CA VAL A 286 -10.29 5.27 17.04
C VAL A 286 -11.16 6.51 17.26
N PRO A 287 -11.52 6.88 18.50
CA PRO A 287 -12.38 8.06 18.74
C PRO A 287 -11.65 9.38 18.45
N ASN A 288 -10.32 9.38 18.59
CA ASN A 288 -9.47 10.55 18.42
C ASN A 288 -9.56 11.19 17.03
N ILE A 289 -9.21 12.48 16.99
CA ILE A 289 -9.10 13.25 15.75
C ILE A 289 -7.96 12.70 14.89
N SER A 290 -8.22 12.60 13.58
CA SER A 290 -7.25 12.06 12.63
C SER A 290 -7.18 12.93 11.37
N ALA A 291 -5.95 13.16 10.90
CA ALA A 291 -5.64 13.92 9.70
C ALA A 291 -4.36 13.38 9.09
N GLY A 292 -4.31 13.20 7.77
CA GLY A 292 -3.15 12.71 7.05
C GLY A 292 -3.48 11.95 5.78
N ALA A 293 -2.62 12.08 4.78
CA ALA A 293 -2.68 11.29 3.55
C ALA A 293 -2.33 9.81 3.72
N SER A 294 -1.92 9.41 4.93
CA SER A 294 -1.28 8.12 5.20
C SER A 294 -2.19 6.93 4.92
N GLY A 295 -3.49 7.00 5.24
CA GLY A 295 -4.45 5.95 4.87
C GLY A 295 -4.51 5.73 3.34
N ALA A 296 -4.54 6.80 2.56
CA ALA A 296 -4.52 6.72 1.10
C ALA A 296 -3.19 6.14 0.57
N ILE A 297 -2.06 6.54 1.15
CA ILE A 297 -0.73 6.02 0.80
C ILE A 297 -0.62 4.52 1.11
N PHE A 298 -1.12 4.08 2.26
CA PHE A 298 -1.19 2.66 2.60
C PHE A 298 -2.04 1.87 1.61
N GLY A 299 -3.11 2.47 1.10
CA GLY A 299 -3.86 1.85 0.00
C GLY A 299 -3.12 1.78 -1.32
N LEU A 300 -2.22 2.73 -1.62
CA LEU A 300 -1.30 2.57 -2.74
C LEU A 300 -0.36 1.36 -2.54
N LEU A 301 0.08 1.08 -1.31
CA LEU A 301 0.79 -0.16 -0.98
C LEU A 301 -0.12 -1.39 -1.20
N GLY A 302 -1.38 -1.31 -0.77
CA GLY A 302 -2.41 -2.33 -1.03
C GLY A 302 -2.59 -2.63 -2.52
N ALA A 303 -2.57 -1.60 -3.37
CA ALA A 303 -2.62 -1.76 -4.83
C ALA A 303 -1.35 -2.41 -5.41
N LEU A 304 -0.17 -2.14 -4.83
CA LEU A 304 1.06 -2.84 -5.19
C LEU A 304 1.03 -4.31 -4.75
N LEU A 305 0.45 -4.62 -3.58
CA LEU A 305 0.24 -5.99 -3.13
C LEU A 305 -0.71 -6.76 -4.06
N TYR A 306 -1.82 -6.15 -4.47
CA TYR A 306 -2.73 -6.73 -5.47
C TYR A 306 -1.99 -7.03 -6.79
N PHE A 307 -1.17 -6.10 -7.26
CA PHE A 307 -0.35 -6.30 -8.45
C PHE A 307 0.66 -7.45 -8.25
N GLY A 308 1.34 -7.51 -7.11
CA GLY A 308 2.30 -8.56 -6.78
C GLY A 308 1.68 -9.96 -6.67
N VAL A 309 0.48 -10.09 -6.12
CA VAL A 309 -0.25 -11.38 -6.04
C VAL A 309 -0.79 -11.79 -7.42
N THR A 310 -1.24 -10.84 -8.22
CA THR A 310 -1.85 -11.13 -9.53
C THR A 310 -0.79 -11.38 -10.62
N TYR A 311 0.36 -10.69 -10.54
CA TYR A 311 1.44 -10.73 -11.52
C TYR A 311 2.82 -10.94 -10.87
N PRO A 312 3.03 -12.02 -10.09
CA PRO A 312 4.23 -12.20 -9.27
C PRO A 312 5.52 -12.19 -10.09
N ASN A 313 5.57 -12.92 -11.21
CA ASN A 313 6.77 -12.98 -12.05
C ASN A 313 7.17 -11.61 -12.63
N LEU A 314 6.17 -10.79 -12.99
CA LEU A 314 6.41 -9.43 -13.49
C LEU A 314 6.85 -8.49 -12.36
N PHE A 315 6.19 -8.58 -11.20
CA PHE A 315 6.52 -7.79 -10.01
C PHE A 315 7.98 -7.97 -9.59
N PHE A 316 8.40 -9.20 -9.32
CA PHE A 316 9.74 -9.47 -8.79
C PHE A 316 10.85 -9.15 -9.78
N ARG A 317 10.62 -9.37 -11.08
CA ARG A 317 11.63 -9.09 -12.10
C ARG A 317 11.85 -7.59 -12.30
N THR A 318 10.77 -6.80 -12.32
CA THR A 318 10.88 -5.37 -12.64
C THR A 318 11.15 -4.51 -11.41
N MET A 319 10.50 -4.82 -10.27
CA MET A 319 10.64 -4.03 -9.04
C MET A 319 11.66 -4.61 -8.06
N GLY A 320 11.97 -5.90 -8.17
CA GLY A 320 12.92 -6.56 -7.27
C GLY A 320 12.41 -6.73 -5.84
N TRP A 321 13.23 -7.39 -5.02
CA TRP A 321 12.96 -7.53 -3.59
C TRP A 321 13.05 -6.22 -2.82
N ASN A 322 13.75 -5.21 -3.37
CA ASN A 322 13.94 -3.92 -2.73
C ASN A 322 12.61 -3.22 -2.43
N VAL A 323 11.62 -3.31 -3.32
CA VAL A 323 10.29 -2.74 -3.07
C VAL A 323 9.62 -3.43 -1.89
N ILE A 324 9.69 -4.75 -1.76
CA ILE A 324 9.12 -5.47 -0.61
C ILE A 324 9.81 -5.04 0.69
N VAL A 325 11.12 -4.88 0.68
CA VAL A 325 11.86 -4.39 1.84
C VAL A 325 11.41 -2.96 2.20
N ILE A 326 11.25 -2.08 1.22
CA ILE A 326 10.72 -0.71 1.45
C ILE A 326 9.29 -0.76 2.01
N LEU A 327 8.43 -1.63 1.49
CA LEU A 327 7.06 -1.82 1.99
C LEU A 327 7.09 -2.28 3.46
N LEU A 328 7.93 -3.26 3.79
CA LEU A 328 8.06 -3.79 5.16
C LEU A 328 8.65 -2.76 6.12
N ILE A 329 9.65 -1.99 5.71
CA ILE A 329 10.23 -0.92 6.53
C ILE A 329 9.18 0.16 6.81
N ASN A 330 8.43 0.59 5.80
CA ASN A 330 7.34 1.56 5.99
C ASN A 330 6.29 1.01 6.96
N LEU A 331 5.88 -0.24 6.81
CA LEU A 331 4.96 -0.90 7.75
C LEU A 331 5.50 -0.88 9.19
N VAL A 332 6.75 -1.30 9.40
CA VAL A 332 7.35 -1.37 10.75
C VAL A 332 7.47 0.02 11.38
N ILE A 333 8.00 1.01 10.65
CA ILE A 333 8.16 2.37 11.17
C ILE A 333 6.81 2.95 11.58
N THR A 334 5.80 2.78 10.73
CA THR A 334 4.48 3.36 10.95
C THR A 334 3.73 2.72 12.13
N PHE A 335 3.75 1.39 12.25
CA PHE A 335 3.08 0.72 13.38
C PHE A 335 3.88 0.76 14.69
N SER A 336 5.15 1.17 14.66
CA SER A 336 5.98 1.33 15.88
C SER A 336 5.79 2.68 16.57
N ALA A 337 5.24 3.67 15.89
CA ALA A 337 4.97 4.98 16.48
C ALA A 337 3.58 4.99 17.14
N ALA A 338 3.55 4.94 18.47
CA ALA A 338 2.34 4.80 19.29
C ALA A 338 1.28 5.91 19.12
N ALA A 339 1.60 7.00 18.42
CA ALA A 339 0.70 8.14 18.17
C ALA A 339 -0.01 8.08 16.79
N ILE A 340 0.13 6.99 16.05
CA ILE A 340 -0.34 6.89 14.66
C ILE A 340 -1.62 6.03 14.57
N ASP A 341 -2.60 6.55 13.83
CA ASP A 341 -3.89 5.92 13.51
C ASP A 341 -3.71 4.59 12.74
N SER A 342 -3.46 3.53 13.51
CA SER A 342 -3.20 2.18 13.02
C SER A 342 -4.42 1.58 12.30
N ALA A 343 -5.63 1.92 12.75
CA ALA A 343 -6.88 1.51 12.12
C ALA A 343 -7.01 2.14 10.73
N GLY A 344 -6.72 3.43 10.61
CA GLY A 344 -6.73 4.15 9.33
C GLY A 344 -5.78 3.54 8.30
N HIS A 345 -4.62 3.05 8.73
CA HIS A 345 -3.63 2.45 7.84
C HIS A 345 -4.03 1.06 7.35
N ILE A 346 -4.57 0.23 8.25
CA ILE A 346 -5.12 -1.09 7.88
C ILE A 346 -6.30 -0.91 6.92
N GLY A 347 -7.21 0.00 7.24
CA GLY A 347 -8.39 0.30 6.40
C GLY A 347 -7.97 0.79 5.02
N GLY A 348 -6.98 1.68 4.96
CA GLY A 348 -6.39 2.15 3.71
C GLY A 348 -5.77 1.03 2.89
N LEU A 349 -4.93 0.19 3.49
CA LEU A 349 -4.27 -0.94 2.81
C LEU A 349 -5.26 -1.94 2.21
N VAL A 350 -6.29 -2.32 2.98
CA VAL A 350 -7.35 -3.22 2.49
C VAL A 350 -8.19 -2.53 1.43
N GLY A 351 -8.57 -1.26 1.64
CA GLY A 351 -9.33 -0.46 0.68
C GLY A 351 -8.64 -0.33 -0.66
N GLY A 352 -7.33 -0.08 -0.67
CA GLY A 352 -6.54 0.02 -1.88
C GLY A 352 -6.36 -1.30 -2.62
N PHE A 353 -6.21 -2.42 -1.90
CA PHE A 353 -6.21 -3.75 -2.49
C PHE A 353 -7.55 -4.05 -3.20
N LEU A 354 -8.67 -3.75 -2.55
CA LEU A 354 -10.01 -3.92 -3.11
C LEU A 354 -10.26 -2.99 -4.29
N ALA A 355 -9.90 -1.70 -4.19
CA ALA A 355 -10.01 -0.76 -5.29
C ALA A 355 -9.19 -1.20 -6.50
N ALA A 356 -7.96 -1.69 -6.28
CA ALA A 356 -7.12 -2.24 -7.34
C ALA A 356 -7.76 -3.47 -8.01
N ALA A 357 -8.39 -4.35 -7.23
CA ALA A 357 -9.15 -5.49 -7.74
C ALA A 357 -10.35 -5.08 -8.61
N ILE A 358 -11.07 -4.02 -8.21
CA ILE A 358 -12.19 -3.46 -8.97
C ILE A 358 -11.70 -2.85 -10.29
N VAL A 359 -10.73 -1.93 -10.24
CA VAL A 359 -10.32 -1.16 -11.43
C VAL A 359 -9.48 -1.99 -12.42
N GLY A 360 -8.77 -3.01 -11.92
CA GLY A 360 -7.87 -3.87 -12.69
C GLY A 360 -6.72 -3.11 -13.36
N LEU A 361 -5.89 -3.84 -14.11
CA LEU A 361 -4.83 -3.21 -14.91
C LEU A 361 -5.38 -2.64 -16.23
N PRO A 362 -4.76 -1.59 -16.78
CA PRO A 362 -5.06 -1.10 -18.12
C PRO A 362 -5.00 -2.22 -19.16
N LYS A 363 -5.97 -2.25 -20.08
CA LYS A 363 -6.06 -3.19 -21.20
C LYS A 363 -6.24 -4.67 -20.84
N VAL A 364 -6.33 -5.02 -19.55
CA VAL A 364 -6.65 -6.37 -19.07
C VAL A 364 -8.01 -6.33 -18.38
N ARG A 365 -9.03 -6.92 -18.99
CA ARG A 365 -10.39 -6.96 -18.43
C ARG A 365 -10.69 -8.33 -17.86
N LYS A 366 -10.97 -8.40 -16.56
CA LYS A 366 -11.47 -9.59 -15.86
C LYS A 366 -12.84 -9.28 -15.28
N LEU A 367 -13.80 -8.99 -16.14
CA LEU A 367 -15.07 -8.35 -15.77
C LEU A 367 -15.81 -9.08 -14.64
N ALA A 368 -15.89 -10.41 -14.68
CA ALA A 368 -16.55 -11.19 -13.63
C ALA A 368 -15.89 -10.97 -12.25
N TRP A 369 -14.55 -11.04 -12.17
CA TRP A 369 -13.82 -10.79 -10.93
C TRP A 369 -13.97 -9.34 -10.46
N GLN A 370 -13.92 -8.37 -11.38
CA GLN A 370 -14.09 -6.96 -11.05
C GLN A 370 -15.48 -6.67 -10.48
N LEU A 371 -16.53 -7.27 -11.05
CA LEU A 371 -17.90 -7.15 -10.56
C LEU A 371 -18.08 -7.80 -9.20
N VAL A 372 -17.53 -9.00 -8.99
CA VAL A 372 -17.57 -9.67 -7.68
C VAL A 372 -16.85 -8.84 -6.63
N SER A 373 -15.63 -8.36 -6.92
CA SER A 373 -14.90 -7.47 -6.02
C SER A 373 -15.71 -6.21 -5.71
N MET A 374 -16.34 -5.59 -6.70
CA MET A 374 -17.16 -4.39 -6.51
C MET A 374 -18.36 -4.65 -5.59
N VAL A 375 -19.11 -5.73 -5.81
CA VAL A 375 -20.27 -6.08 -4.97
C VAL A 375 -19.85 -6.37 -3.53
N VAL A 376 -18.79 -7.16 -3.34
CA VAL A 376 -18.25 -7.47 -2.00
C VAL A 376 -17.80 -6.19 -1.30
N THR A 377 -17.05 -5.32 -1.99
CA THR A 377 -16.60 -4.04 -1.42
C THR A 377 -17.76 -3.15 -1.03
N ILE A 378 -18.79 -3.00 -1.88
CA ILE A 378 -19.98 -2.21 -1.56
C ILE A 378 -20.70 -2.78 -0.34
N ALA A 379 -20.92 -4.10 -0.28
CA ALA A 379 -21.59 -4.75 0.84
C ALA A 379 -20.83 -4.57 2.16
N VAL A 380 -19.50 -4.75 2.14
CA VAL A 380 -18.65 -4.55 3.32
C VAL A 380 -18.66 -3.08 3.74
N THR A 381 -18.46 -2.14 2.82
CA THR A 381 -18.49 -0.71 3.13
C THR A 381 -19.84 -0.27 3.69
N ALA A 382 -20.96 -0.70 3.11
CA ALA A 382 -22.28 -0.39 3.60
C ALA A 382 -22.53 -0.98 5.00
N GLY A 383 -22.11 -2.22 5.24
CA GLY A 383 -22.19 -2.87 6.54
C GLY A 383 -21.37 -2.16 7.61
N LEU A 384 -20.13 -1.74 7.27
CA LEU A 384 -19.26 -0.99 8.18
C LEU A 384 -19.81 0.40 8.50
N LEU A 385 -20.34 1.12 7.51
CA LEU A 385 -21.00 2.40 7.73
C LEU A 385 -22.22 2.24 8.65
N PHE A 386 -23.11 1.28 8.33
CA PHE A 386 -24.28 1.01 9.15
C PHE A 386 -23.90 0.66 10.60
N TYR A 387 -22.89 -0.20 10.76
CA TYR A 387 -22.36 -0.54 12.08
C TYR A 387 -21.84 0.69 12.81
N GLY A 388 -21.03 1.54 12.16
CA GLY A 388 -20.44 2.72 12.81
C GLY A 388 -21.47 3.73 13.27
N TYR A 389 -22.41 4.11 12.42
CA TYR A 389 -23.51 5.02 12.80
C TYR A 389 -24.42 4.43 13.89
N SER A 390 -24.46 3.10 14.05
CA SER A 390 -25.28 2.45 15.08
C SER A 390 -24.50 2.20 16.39
N ALA A 391 -23.23 1.86 16.31
CA ALA A 391 -22.38 1.50 17.45
C ALA A 391 -21.82 2.72 18.17
N GLU A 392 -21.48 3.77 17.42
CA GLU A 392 -20.90 4.99 17.98
C GLU A 392 -21.97 5.93 18.56
N ALA A 393 -23.25 5.58 18.38
CA ALA A 393 -24.36 6.14 19.14
C ALA A 393 -24.45 5.61 20.58
N ASN A 394 -23.64 4.61 20.95
CA ASN A 394 -23.47 4.10 22.32
C ASN A 394 -22.04 4.43 22.80
N GLY A 395 -21.62 5.68 22.63
CA GLY A 395 -20.24 6.13 22.41
C GLY A 395 -19.25 5.96 23.57
N SER A 396 -17.99 6.34 23.30
CA SER A 396 -16.99 6.56 24.35
C SER A 396 -17.23 7.92 25.00
N TYR A 397 -16.76 8.10 26.24
CA TYR A 397 -16.83 9.38 26.94
C TYR A 397 -16.41 10.58 26.07
N GLU A 398 -15.25 10.51 25.40
CA GLU A 398 -14.81 11.64 24.56
C GLU A 398 -15.74 11.91 23.37
N THR A 399 -16.33 10.86 22.79
CA THR A 399 -17.27 10.98 21.67
C THR A 399 -18.57 11.62 22.12
N ASP A 400 -19.08 11.17 23.27
CA ASP A 400 -20.33 11.66 23.84
C ASP A 400 -20.19 13.11 24.32
N MET A 401 -19.06 13.49 24.91
CA MET A 401 -18.78 14.88 25.26
C MET A 401 -18.74 15.77 24.02
N GLY A 402 -18.13 15.29 22.93
CA GLY A 402 -18.14 16.00 21.65
C GLY A 402 -19.55 16.12 21.04
N LEU A 403 -20.37 15.07 21.16
CA LEU A 403 -21.77 15.10 20.72
C LEU A 403 -22.61 16.06 21.58
N ALA A 404 -22.44 16.06 22.89
CA ALA A 404 -23.12 16.97 23.81
C ALA A 404 -22.83 18.44 23.45
N GLN A 405 -21.55 18.77 23.23
CA GLN A 405 -21.14 20.10 22.80
C GLN A 405 -21.77 20.50 21.46
N GLU A 406 -21.79 19.60 20.47
CA GLU A 406 -22.37 19.87 19.16
C GLU A 406 -23.90 19.96 19.20
N TYR A 407 -24.57 19.15 20.01
CA TYR A 407 -26.01 19.27 20.21
C TYR A 407 -26.37 20.59 20.91
N ILE A 408 -25.57 21.04 21.88
CA ILE A 408 -25.72 22.36 22.49
C ILE A 408 -25.58 23.48 21.45
N SER A 409 -24.58 23.38 20.56
CA SER A 409 -24.33 24.39 19.50
C SER A 409 -25.49 24.44 18.48
N GLN A 410 -26.12 23.31 18.21
CA GLN A 410 -27.29 23.18 17.33
C GLN A 410 -28.64 23.41 18.04
N GLU A 411 -28.63 23.81 19.30
CA GLU A 411 -29.82 24.01 20.14
C GLU A 411 -30.70 22.75 20.35
N LYS A 412 -30.11 21.56 20.26
CA LYS A 412 -30.77 20.25 20.48
C LYS A 412 -30.53 19.73 21.89
N TYR A 413 -31.07 20.43 22.89
CA TYR A 413 -30.74 20.19 24.31
C TYR A 413 -31.13 18.80 24.82
N ASP A 414 -32.27 18.25 24.41
CA ASP A 414 -32.68 16.88 24.82
C ASP A 414 -31.60 15.85 24.45
N LYS A 415 -31.07 15.95 23.22
CA LYS A 415 -30.01 15.05 22.75
C LYS A 415 -28.67 15.29 23.43
N ALA A 416 -28.39 16.53 23.81
CA ALA A 416 -27.20 16.85 24.58
C ALA A 416 -27.27 16.22 25.98
N TYR A 417 -28.45 16.21 26.60
CA TYR A 417 -28.67 15.56 27.88
C TYR A 417 -28.53 14.04 27.77
N GLU A 418 -29.15 13.42 26.76
CA GLU A 418 -29.00 11.98 26.47
C GLU A 418 -27.52 11.55 26.35
N ALA A 419 -26.67 12.42 25.77
CA ALA A 419 -25.24 12.12 25.61
C ALA A 419 -24.44 12.17 26.93
N VAL A 420 -24.89 12.92 27.94
CA VAL A 420 -24.15 13.07 29.20
C VAL A 420 -24.72 12.24 30.34
N GLU A 421 -25.99 11.82 30.24
CA GLU A 421 -26.77 11.18 31.31
C GLU A 421 -26.06 9.95 31.92
N GLU A 422 -25.50 9.06 31.10
CA GLU A 422 -24.82 7.84 31.55
C GLU A 422 -23.60 8.12 32.47
N TYR A 423 -23.02 9.31 32.35
CA TYR A 423 -21.80 9.70 33.07
C TYR A 423 -22.07 10.43 34.40
N LEU A 424 -23.33 10.78 34.69
CA LEU A 424 -23.71 11.61 35.85
C LEU A 424 -23.72 10.88 37.20
N ASP A 425 -23.41 9.58 37.21
CA ASP A 425 -23.24 8.76 38.42
C ASP A 425 -21.80 8.21 38.59
N GLY A 426 -20.84 8.70 37.79
CA GLY A 426 -19.45 8.20 37.75
C GLY A 426 -18.37 9.19 38.21
N ASP A 427 -17.17 8.66 38.42
CA ASP A 427 -15.96 9.46 38.73
C ASP A 427 -15.09 9.65 37.47
N ASN A 428 -14.45 10.81 37.36
CA ASN A 428 -13.59 11.25 36.24
C ASN A 428 -14.34 11.64 34.95
N TYR A 429 -15.53 12.21 35.07
CA TYR A 429 -16.33 12.76 33.97
C TYR A 429 -16.67 14.25 34.16
N PRO A 430 -15.68 15.14 34.41
CA PRO A 430 -15.96 16.53 34.75
C PRO A 430 -16.70 17.28 33.63
N GLU A 431 -16.42 16.99 32.36
CA GLU A 431 -17.14 17.60 31.23
C GLU A 431 -18.62 17.18 31.16
N ALA A 432 -18.96 15.94 31.51
CA ALA A 432 -20.36 15.49 31.52
C ALA A 432 -21.16 16.25 32.58
N TYR A 433 -20.60 16.35 33.78
CA TYR A 433 -21.18 17.17 34.86
C TYR A 433 -21.29 18.64 34.47
N PHE A 434 -20.27 19.20 33.82
CA PHE A 434 -20.31 20.58 33.32
C PHE A 434 -21.43 20.78 32.30
N PHE A 435 -21.54 19.93 31.27
CA PHE A 435 -22.59 20.05 30.26
C PHE A 435 -23.99 19.82 30.84
N ALA A 436 -24.17 18.86 31.74
CA ALA A 436 -25.44 18.69 32.46
C ALA A 436 -25.79 19.93 33.30
N GLY A 437 -24.82 20.49 34.02
CA GLY A 437 -25.00 21.74 34.77
C GLY A 437 -25.43 22.89 33.89
N TYR A 438 -24.80 23.04 32.72
CA TYR A 438 -25.16 24.04 31.72
C TYR A 438 -26.60 23.84 31.20
N LEU A 439 -26.99 22.61 30.90
CA LEU A 439 -28.34 22.27 30.41
C LEU A 439 -29.42 22.55 31.48
N GLU A 440 -29.16 22.19 32.74
CA GLU A 440 -30.08 22.47 33.87
C GLU A 440 -30.18 23.98 34.16
N PHE A 441 -29.05 24.70 34.08
CA PHE A 441 -29.01 26.16 34.27
C PHE A 441 -29.88 26.87 33.24
N ARG A 442 -29.77 26.43 31.98
CA ARG A 442 -30.56 26.87 30.83
C ARG A 442 -32.06 26.66 31.01
N GLU A 443 -32.47 25.56 31.64
CA GLU A 443 -33.88 25.27 31.95
C GLU A 443 -34.39 26.02 33.19
N GLY A 444 -33.50 26.66 33.95
CA GLY A 444 -33.81 27.38 35.18
C GLY A 444 -33.77 26.51 36.44
N ASN A 445 -33.30 25.27 36.34
CA ASN A 445 -33.16 24.34 37.45
C ASN A 445 -31.86 24.63 38.25
N LEU A 446 -31.79 25.82 38.86
CA LEU A 446 -30.57 26.34 39.50
C LEU A 446 -29.96 25.39 40.54
N ASP A 447 -30.78 24.69 41.32
CA ASP A 447 -30.30 23.75 42.35
C ASP A 447 -29.58 22.54 41.75
N GLN A 448 -30.08 22.01 40.64
CA GLN A 448 -29.44 20.89 39.95
C GLN A 448 -28.21 21.33 39.17
N ALA A 449 -28.29 22.50 38.54
CA ALA A 449 -27.15 23.11 37.87
C ALA A 449 -25.97 23.30 38.82
N GLU A 450 -26.21 23.85 40.01
CA GLU A 450 -25.19 24.01 41.05
C GLU A 450 -24.59 22.67 41.45
N LYS A 451 -25.43 21.66 41.71
CA LYS A 451 -24.97 20.32 42.09
C LYS A 451 -24.03 19.73 41.04
N HIS A 452 -24.38 19.85 39.76
CA HIS A 452 -23.57 19.34 38.66
C HIS A 452 -22.26 20.12 38.47
N PHE A 453 -22.29 21.46 38.51
CA PHE A 453 -21.04 22.23 38.42
C PHE A 453 -20.10 22.00 39.61
N LEU A 454 -20.64 21.84 40.82
CA LEU A 454 -19.85 21.46 42.00
C LEU A 454 -19.21 20.08 41.82
N ALA A 455 -19.93 19.10 41.26
CA ALA A 455 -19.38 17.80 40.92
C ALA A 455 -18.27 17.89 39.84
N ALA A 456 -18.43 18.76 38.83
CA ALA A 456 -17.40 18.98 37.82
C ALA A 456 -16.08 19.50 38.41
N ILE A 457 -16.14 20.48 39.32
CA ILE A 457 -14.94 21.05 39.95
C ILE A 457 -14.34 20.17 41.05
N ASP A 458 -15.14 19.29 41.67
CA ASP A 458 -14.67 18.28 42.62
C ASP A 458 -13.78 17.26 41.91
N GLN A 459 -14.17 16.88 40.69
CA GLN A 459 -13.40 15.95 39.86
C GLN A 459 -12.22 16.61 39.13
N ARG A 460 -12.36 17.88 38.73
CA ARG A 460 -11.27 18.67 38.13
C ARG A 460 -11.21 20.08 38.71
N THR A 461 -10.24 20.32 39.59
CA THR A 461 -10.05 21.64 40.22
C THR A 461 -9.68 22.74 39.23
N GLU A 462 -8.96 22.42 38.14
CA GLU A 462 -8.64 23.37 37.06
C GLU A 462 -9.73 23.33 35.99
N PHE A 463 -10.83 24.05 36.22
CA PHE A 463 -11.97 24.10 35.32
C PHE A 463 -12.64 25.49 35.36
N PRO A 464 -12.01 26.51 34.76
CA PRO A 464 -12.43 27.91 34.90
C PRO A 464 -13.89 28.17 34.48
N GLU A 465 -14.37 27.48 33.45
CA GLU A 465 -15.74 27.61 32.94
C GLU A 465 -16.78 27.17 33.97
N ALA A 466 -16.53 26.08 34.72
CA ALA A 466 -17.43 25.61 35.76
C ALA A 466 -17.48 26.57 36.96
N TYR A 467 -16.35 27.19 37.33
CA TYR A 467 -16.32 28.25 38.35
C TYR A 467 -17.09 29.49 37.89
N TYR A 468 -16.96 29.86 36.61
CA TYR A 468 -17.67 30.98 36.03
C TYR A 468 -19.20 30.76 36.08
N ASP A 469 -19.68 29.59 35.65
CA ASP A 469 -21.12 29.29 35.64
C ASP A 469 -21.71 29.16 37.06
N LEU A 470 -20.96 28.64 38.04
CA LEU A 470 -21.34 28.72 39.46
C LEU A 470 -21.50 30.16 39.93
N GLY A 471 -20.58 31.04 39.52
CA GLY A 471 -20.67 32.48 39.78
C GLY A 471 -21.97 33.09 39.27
N LEU A 472 -22.39 32.72 38.04
CA LEU A 472 -23.66 33.16 37.45
C LEU A 472 -24.88 32.66 38.23
N ILE A 473 -24.87 31.40 38.70
CA ILE A 473 -25.95 30.84 39.52
C ILE A 473 -26.14 31.64 40.80
N TYR A 474 -25.07 31.87 41.57
CA TYR A 474 -25.16 32.62 42.82
C TYR A 474 -25.53 34.08 42.58
N TRP A 475 -25.11 34.67 41.46
CA TRP A 475 -25.55 36.01 41.10
C TRP A 475 -27.07 36.06 40.86
N GLN A 476 -27.62 35.09 40.13
CA GLN A 476 -29.06 34.99 39.87
C GLN A 476 -29.87 34.76 41.16
N ARG A 477 -29.30 34.09 42.16
CA ARG A 477 -29.87 33.94 43.51
C ARG A 477 -29.67 35.15 44.43
N ASN A 478 -29.01 36.21 43.96
CA ASN A 478 -28.66 37.41 44.72
C ASN A 478 -27.67 37.14 45.89
N GLU A 479 -26.85 36.10 45.78
CA GLU A 479 -25.78 35.74 46.72
C GLU A 479 -24.44 36.33 46.24
N LEU A 480 -24.36 37.67 46.25
CA LEU A 480 -23.31 38.44 45.55
C LEU A 480 -21.88 38.19 46.07
N ASP A 481 -21.72 37.77 47.32
CA ASP A 481 -20.41 37.43 47.88
C ASP A 481 -19.87 36.11 47.32
N LEU A 482 -20.69 35.06 47.34
CA LEU A 482 -20.35 33.77 46.76
C LEU A 482 -20.12 33.90 45.25
N ALA A 483 -20.99 34.62 44.56
CA ALA A 483 -20.86 34.85 43.11
C ALA A 483 -19.52 35.49 42.74
N ALA A 484 -19.09 36.51 43.49
CA ALA A 484 -17.80 37.17 43.28
C ALA A 484 -16.62 36.26 43.60
N ASP A 485 -16.72 35.42 44.63
CA ASP A 485 -15.63 34.52 45.02
C ASP A 485 -15.42 33.39 44.01
N TYR A 486 -16.49 32.83 43.45
CA TYR A 486 -16.39 31.85 42.35
C TYR A 486 -15.82 32.47 41.06
N LEU A 487 -16.23 33.69 40.70
CA LEU A 487 -15.65 34.39 39.54
C LEU A 487 -14.17 34.74 39.72
N LYS A 488 -13.73 35.11 40.93
CA LYS A 488 -12.29 35.31 41.19
C LYS A 488 -11.49 34.02 40.92
N LYS A 489 -12.01 32.86 41.36
CA LYS A 489 -11.37 31.56 41.08
C LYS A 489 -11.31 31.26 39.58
N ALA A 490 -12.36 31.58 38.82
CA ALA A 490 -12.34 31.46 37.36
C ALA A 490 -11.24 32.34 36.72
N ILE A 491 -11.11 33.60 37.16
CA ILE A 491 -10.09 34.54 36.67
C ILE A 491 -8.68 34.14 37.10
N GLU A 492 -8.50 33.57 38.29
CA GLU A 492 -7.20 33.05 38.73
C GLU A 492 -6.70 31.91 37.82
N GLN A 493 -7.62 31.12 37.28
CA GLN A 493 -7.32 30.00 36.37
C GLN A 493 -7.16 30.42 34.91
N ASP A 494 -7.94 31.41 34.45
CA ASP A 494 -7.82 32.00 33.11
C ASP A 494 -7.76 33.54 33.17
N PRO A 495 -6.58 34.11 33.48
CA PRO A 495 -6.42 35.56 33.69
C PRO A 495 -6.62 36.41 32.42
N ASP A 496 -6.56 35.79 31.24
CA ASP A 496 -6.69 36.49 29.95
C ASP A 496 -8.17 36.57 29.50
N ASN A 497 -9.09 35.93 30.22
CA ASN A 497 -10.51 35.93 29.92
C ASN A 497 -11.21 37.22 30.34
N GLU A 498 -11.36 38.15 29.41
CA GLU A 498 -12.01 39.44 29.65
C GLU A 498 -13.49 39.31 30.03
N ASN A 499 -14.18 38.24 29.61
CA ASN A 499 -15.58 38.03 29.98
C ASN A 499 -15.73 37.78 31.48
N PHE A 500 -14.86 36.96 32.08
CA PHE A 500 -14.92 36.68 33.52
C PHE A 500 -14.73 37.94 34.35
N LYS A 501 -13.77 38.80 33.95
CA LYS A 501 -13.50 40.09 34.61
C LYS A 501 -14.71 41.02 34.52
N LYS A 502 -15.32 41.12 33.34
CA LYS A 502 -16.48 41.97 33.11
C LYS A 502 -17.66 41.58 33.99
N VAL A 503 -17.99 40.30 34.07
CA VAL A 503 -19.09 39.82 34.92
C VAL A 503 -18.80 40.08 36.40
N LEU A 504 -17.56 39.88 36.86
CA LEU A 504 -17.19 40.19 38.23
C LEU A 504 -17.37 41.68 38.56
N GLU A 505 -17.07 42.57 37.61
CA GLU A 505 -17.31 44.01 37.77
C GLU A 505 -18.80 44.32 37.92
N GLU A 506 -19.65 43.74 37.09
CA GLU A 506 -21.12 43.90 37.14
C GLU A 506 -21.70 43.42 38.48
N ILE A 507 -21.21 42.29 39.01
CA ILE A 507 -21.62 41.78 40.33
C ILE A 507 -21.20 42.75 41.45
N ASN A 508 -19.99 43.29 41.39
CA ASN A 508 -19.51 44.23 42.41
C ASN A 508 -20.27 45.55 42.39
N GLN A 509 -20.68 46.04 41.23
CA GLN A 509 -21.54 47.22 41.10
C GLN A 509 -22.96 46.99 41.63
N SER A 510 -23.43 45.74 41.63
CA SER A 510 -24.76 45.34 42.11
C SER A 510 -24.83 45.21 43.64
N ARG A 511 -23.71 45.34 44.37
CA ARG A 511 -23.68 45.24 45.83
C ARG A 511 -24.34 46.47 46.47
N PRO A 512 -25.30 46.28 47.41
CA PRO A 512 -25.81 47.40 48.19
C PRO A 512 -24.70 48.02 49.04
N SER A 513 -24.71 49.35 49.13
CA SER A 513 -23.71 50.20 49.79
C SER A 513 -23.53 49.91 51.28
#